data_AF-A0A3A9YEX4-F1
#
_entry.id   AF-A0A3A9YEX4-F1
#
_cell.length_a   1.000
_cell.length_b   1.000
_cell.length_c   1.000
_cell.angle_alpha   90.00
_cell.angle_beta   90.00
_cell.angle_gamma   90.00
#
_symmetry.space_group_name_H-M   'P 1'
#
loop_
_entity.id
_entity.type
_entity.pdbx_description
1 polymer ?
#
loop_
_entity_poly.entity_id
_entity_poly.type
_entity_poly.pdbx_seq_one_letter_code
_entity_poly.pdbx_strand_id
1 'polypeptide(L)'
;MLLPVIGCIIYLVTQVFNKRDLDVVQKEIVSVVNPTKKVNDLRKQVEFADTFQNRVLLGDALYEINDYNSGIGEYEIALNGNYESDAGVVKKLLEGYYHTSQFDKVIFCAEKIVKNTDFKGSRSQFLYGLALKEEGRSNEAEENLRSIDQRYSNYEERYVLAQFLISKGKNIDAKEILSEIILESQHMSKHNRNKYRGVVNDVKKLITSI
;
A
#
# COMPACT_ATOMS: atom_id res chain seq x y z
N MET A 1 -38.50 -28.57 41.09
CA MET A 1 -38.65 -28.80 39.63
C MET A 1 -38.05 -27.59 38.92
N LEU A 2 -36.83 -27.71 38.36
CA LEU A 2 -36.55 -28.03 36.94
C LEU A 2 -36.86 -26.86 35.98
N LEU A 3 -35.82 -26.03 35.79
CA LEU A 3 -35.35 -25.23 34.62
C LEU A 3 -35.96 -25.59 33.22
N PRO A 4 -35.64 -24.89 32.09
CA PRO A 4 -35.27 -23.48 31.83
C PRO A 4 -35.69 -22.95 30.42
N VAL A 5 -35.05 -21.86 29.98
CA VAL A 5 -34.86 -21.39 28.58
C VAL A 5 -36.04 -20.66 27.95
N ILE A 6 -36.01 -19.34 28.01
CA ILE A 6 -36.02 -18.39 26.87
C ILE A 6 -35.82 -17.00 27.49
N GLY A 7 -34.72 -16.89 28.23
CA GLY A 7 -34.13 -15.63 28.68
C GLY A 7 -32.65 -15.75 28.40
N CYS A 8 -32.25 -15.50 27.14
CA CYS A 8 -30.85 -15.30 26.75
C CYS A 8 -30.68 -14.84 25.27
N ILE A 9 -31.69 -14.94 24.41
CA ILE A 9 -31.50 -14.67 22.96
C ILE A 9 -31.93 -13.25 22.52
N ILE A 10 -32.73 -12.50 23.29
CA ILE A 10 -33.26 -11.20 22.84
C ILE A 10 -32.42 -9.99 23.26
N TYR A 11 -31.46 -10.14 24.19
CA TYR A 11 -30.65 -9.01 24.68
C TYR A 11 -29.20 -8.95 24.14
N LEU A 12 -28.85 -9.77 23.15
CA LEU A 12 -27.51 -9.76 22.53
C LEU A 12 -27.45 -9.14 21.13
N VAL A 13 -28.54 -8.61 20.59
CA VAL A 13 -28.58 -8.10 19.20
C VAL A 13 -28.74 -6.57 19.09
N THR A 14 -28.92 -5.84 20.20
CA THR A 14 -29.04 -4.37 20.18
C THR A 14 -27.92 -3.62 20.89
N GLN A 15 -26.86 -4.33 21.34
CA GLN A 15 -25.75 -3.72 22.09
C GLN A 15 -24.38 -3.81 21.39
N VAL A 16 -24.38 -3.95 20.05
CA VAL A 16 -23.17 -3.87 19.18
C VAL A 16 -23.23 -2.68 18.21
N PHE A 17 -23.97 -1.63 18.56
CA PHE A 17 -23.80 -0.30 17.98
C PHE A 17 -23.58 0.72 19.09
N ASN A 18 -22.51 0.50 19.84
CA ASN A 18 -22.05 1.46 20.83
C ASN A 18 -21.46 2.67 20.08
N LYS A 19 -22.30 3.68 19.87
CA LYS A 19 -21.89 5.07 19.66
C LYS A 19 -21.16 5.54 20.92
N ARG A 20 -19.85 5.29 21.00
CA ARG A 20 -18.91 5.95 21.91
C ARG A 20 -17.53 6.00 21.26
N ASP A 21 -17.32 7.09 20.52
CA ASP A 21 -16.10 7.90 20.52
C ASP A 21 -16.28 9.04 19.49
N LEU A 22 -17.37 9.78 19.65
CA LEU A 22 -17.56 11.10 19.06
C LEU A 22 -17.39 12.09 20.21
N ASP A 23 -16.13 12.45 20.49
CA ASP A 23 -15.69 13.76 21.01
C ASP A 23 -14.27 13.68 21.59
N VAL A 24 -13.26 13.90 20.74
CA VAL A 24 -12.09 14.76 21.05
C VAL A 24 -11.63 15.37 19.72
N VAL A 25 -12.39 16.34 19.21
CA VAL A 25 -11.90 17.22 18.13
C VAL A 25 -11.01 18.26 18.80
N GLN A 26 -9.72 17.94 18.93
CA GLN A 26 -8.71 18.96 19.12
C GLN A 26 -8.73 19.85 17.87
N LYS A 27 -9.03 21.13 18.10
CA LYS A 27 -8.86 22.21 17.12
C LYS A 27 -7.37 22.37 16.81
N GLU A 28 -6.85 21.57 15.89
CA GLU A 28 -5.88 22.07 14.93
C GLU A 28 -6.67 22.52 13.72
N ILE A 29 -6.56 23.79 13.34
CA ILE A 29 -7.07 24.28 12.06
C ILE A 29 -6.14 23.70 10.99
N VAL A 30 -6.26 22.41 10.73
CA VAL A 30 -5.83 21.83 9.46
C VAL A 30 -6.89 22.34 8.48
N SER A 31 -6.50 23.28 7.62
CA SER A 31 -7.34 23.63 6.49
C SER A 31 -7.70 22.32 5.80
N VAL A 32 -8.98 21.95 5.81
CA VAL A 32 -9.47 20.81 5.04
C VAL A 32 -9.24 21.20 3.59
N VAL A 33 -8.08 20.84 3.05
CA VAL A 33 -7.74 21.04 1.65
C VAL A 33 -8.75 20.17 0.92
N ASN A 34 -9.71 20.81 0.26
CA ASN A 34 -10.64 20.12 -0.61
C ASN A 34 -9.81 19.50 -1.74
N PRO A 35 -9.66 18.15 -1.82
CA PRO A 35 -8.77 17.53 -2.79
C PRO A 35 -9.17 17.86 -4.23
N THR A 36 -10.48 17.98 -4.49
CA THR A 36 -11.01 18.40 -5.79
C THR A 36 -10.62 19.83 -6.13
N LYS A 37 -10.62 20.75 -5.16
CA LYS A 37 -10.15 22.14 -5.38
C LYS A 37 -8.66 22.15 -5.74
N LYS A 38 -7.84 21.38 -5.02
CA LYS A 38 -6.40 21.27 -5.29
C LYS A 38 -6.12 20.80 -6.72
N VAL A 39 -6.82 19.75 -7.19
CA VAL A 39 -6.71 19.28 -8.59
C VAL A 39 -7.08 20.38 -9.57
N ASN A 40 -8.20 21.08 -9.35
CA ASN A 40 -8.63 22.16 -10.25
C ASN A 40 -7.63 23.33 -10.29
N ASP A 41 -7.06 23.71 -9.16
CA ASP A 41 -6.06 24.77 -9.09
C ASP A 41 -4.76 24.37 -9.79
N LEU A 42 -4.34 23.10 -9.69
CA LEU A 42 -3.16 22.57 -10.38
C LEU A 42 -3.39 22.42 -11.90
N ARG A 43 -4.60 22.07 -12.35
CA ARG A 43 -4.96 22.09 -13.78
C ARG A 43 -4.76 23.48 -14.38
N LYS A 44 -5.22 24.53 -13.69
CA LYS A 44 -5.00 25.91 -14.13
C LYS A 44 -3.52 26.30 -14.17
N GLN A 45 -2.71 25.78 -13.25
CA GLN A 45 -1.26 26.04 -13.26
C GLN A 45 -0.59 25.40 -14.48
N VAL A 46 -1.00 24.19 -14.83
CA VAL A 46 -0.55 23.48 -16.04
C VAL A 46 -1.01 24.20 -17.31
N GLU A 47 -2.27 24.66 -17.37
CA GLU A 47 -2.79 25.47 -18.49
C GLU A 47 -2.01 26.78 -18.67
N PHE A 48 -1.65 27.43 -17.56
CA PHE A 48 -0.86 28.66 -17.58
C PHE A 48 0.59 28.39 -18.00
N ALA A 49 1.18 27.30 -17.52
CA ALA A 49 2.54 26.90 -17.84
C ALA A 49 2.70 25.38 -17.79
N ASP A 50 2.89 24.78 -18.97
CA ASP A 50 3.14 23.34 -19.11
C ASP A 50 4.61 23.01 -18.80
N THR A 51 4.91 22.87 -17.50
CA THR A 51 6.25 22.53 -17.02
C THR A 51 6.28 21.16 -16.37
N PHE A 52 7.44 20.51 -16.37
CA PHE A 52 7.69 19.25 -15.68
C PHE A 52 7.13 19.26 -14.24
N GLN A 53 7.48 20.28 -13.46
CA GLN A 53 7.05 20.39 -12.08
C GLN A 53 5.53 20.52 -11.95
N ASN A 54 4.88 21.33 -12.80
CA ASN A 54 3.42 21.51 -12.75
C ASN A 54 2.69 20.21 -13.08
N ARG A 55 3.18 19.45 -14.07
CA ARG A 55 2.64 18.13 -14.43
C ARG A 55 2.80 17.12 -13.30
N VAL A 56 3.98 17.04 -12.69
CA VAL A 56 4.23 16.15 -11.54
C VAL A 56 3.30 16.49 -10.37
N LEU A 57 3.13 17.77 -10.04
CA LEU A 57 2.24 18.20 -8.97
C LEU A 57 0.77 17.86 -9.25
N LEU A 58 0.32 18.02 -10.51
CA LEU A 58 -1.03 17.64 -10.90
C LEU A 58 -1.22 16.12 -10.81
N GLY A 59 -0.24 15.32 -11.27
CA GLY A 59 -0.24 13.86 -11.11
C GLY A 59 -0.34 13.43 -9.65
N ASP A 60 0.40 14.10 -8.75
CA ASP A 60 0.36 13.83 -7.31
C ASP A 60 -1.03 14.07 -6.72
N ALA A 61 -1.64 15.21 -7.06
CA ALA A 61 -2.98 15.54 -6.60
C ALA A 61 -4.05 14.59 -7.13
N LEU A 62 -3.86 14.02 -8.32
CA LEU A 62 -4.76 13.01 -8.89
C LEU A 62 -4.62 11.66 -8.15
N TYR A 63 -3.39 11.27 -7.78
CA TYR A 63 -3.16 10.07 -6.96
C TYR A 63 -3.76 10.21 -5.55
N GLU A 64 -3.74 11.41 -4.95
CA GLU A 64 -4.37 11.67 -3.65
C GLU A 64 -5.88 11.39 -3.63
N ILE A 65 -6.55 11.48 -4.79
CA ILE A 65 -7.97 11.14 -4.96
C ILE A 65 -8.19 9.77 -5.62
N ASN A 66 -7.13 8.96 -5.75
CA ASN A 66 -7.10 7.66 -6.42
C ASN A 66 -7.46 7.68 -7.92
N ASP A 67 -7.36 8.84 -8.58
CA ASP A 67 -7.49 8.94 -10.04
C ASP A 67 -6.15 8.61 -10.72
N TYR A 68 -5.76 7.34 -10.60
CA TYR A 68 -4.48 6.86 -11.11
C TYR A 68 -4.37 6.98 -12.63
N ASN A 69 -5.45 6.74 -13.38
CA ASN A 69 -5.43 6.83 -14.84
C ASN A 69 -5.09 8.25 -15.32
N SER A 70 -5.73 9.27 -14.75
CA SER A 70 -5.39 10.65 -15.09
C SER A 70 -3.99 11.02 -14.63
N GLY A 71 -3.60 10.60 -13.40
CA GLY A 71 -2.27 10.89 -12.87
C GLY A 71 -1.13 10.28 -13.69
N ILE A 72 -1.31 9.05 -14.19
CA ILE A 72 -0.37 8.39 -15.12
C ILE A 72 -0.15 9.27 -16.35
N GLY A 73 -1.23 9.78 -16.97
CA GLY A 73 -1.12 10.63 -18.14
C GLY A 73 -0.29 11.89 -17.89
N GLU A 74 -0.45 12.53 -16.73
CA GLU A 74 0.35 13.69 -16.36
C GLU A 74 1.84 13.36 -16.17
N TYR A 75 2.15 12.21 -15.57
CA TYR A 75 3.53 11.76 -15.41
C TYR A 75 4.18 11.31 -16.73
N GLU A 76 3.44 10.66 -17.62
CA GLU A 76 3.90 10.33 -18.96
C GLU A 76 4.26 11.61 -19.74
N ILE A 77 3.40 12.64 -19.68
CA ILE A 77 3.69 13.94 -20.28
C ILE A 77 4.94 14.58 -19.65
N ALA A 78 5.06 14.54 -18.31
CA ALA A 78 6.21 15.10 -17.61
C ALA A 78 7.54 14.45 -18.04
N LEU A 79 7.56 13.13 -18.26
CA LEU A 79 8.78 12.42 -18.67
C LEU A 79 9.18 12.63 -20.13
N ASN A 80 8.33 13.23 -20.97
CA ASN A 80 8.69 13.45 -22.38
C ASN A 80 9.85 14.44 -22.51
N GLY A 81 10.86 14.10 -23.32
CA GLY A 81 11.99 14.97 -23.63
C GLY A 81 13.14 14.89 -22.62
N ASN A 82 13.49 16.00 -21.97
CA ASN A 82 14.73 16.09 -21.17
C ASN A 82 14.69 15.33 -19.83
N TYR A 83 13.54 14.77 -19.45
CA TYR A 83 13.31 14.16 -18.13
C TYR A 83 13.04 12.65 -18.21
N GLU A 84 13.25 12.00 -19.36
CA GLU A 84 12.88 10.59 -19.62
C GLU A 84 13.37 9.57 -18.57
N SER A 85 14.43 9.91 -17.84
CA SER A 85 15.05 9.08 -16.81
C SER A 85 14.90 9.62 -15.38
N ASP A 86 13.97 10.55 -15.12
CA ASP A 86 13.73 11.02 -13.75
C ASP A 86 13.22 9.87 -12.87
N ALA A 87 14.09 9.40 -11.98
CA ALA A 87 13.80 8.24 -11.14
C ALA A 87 12.61 8.46 -10.20
N GLY A 88 12.36 9.70 -9.78
CA GLY A 88 11.23 10.03 -8.91
C GLY A 88 9.91 9.82 -9.62
N VAL A 89 9.77 10.37 -10.83
CA VAL A 89 8.54 10.22 -11.63
C VAL A 89 8.37 8.80 -12.15
N VAL A 90 9.45 8.10 -12.52
CA VAL A 90 9.37 6.68 -12.93
C VAL A 90 8.82 5.80 -11.79
N LYS A 91 9.16 6.07 -10.52
CA LYS A 91 8.58 5.37 -9.38
C LYS A 91 7.07 5.61 -9.24
N LYS A 92 6.60 6.84 -9.52
CA LYS A 92 5.16 7.18 -9.47
C LYS A 92 4.38 6.54 -10.61
N LEU A 93 4.96 6.47 -11.81
CA LEU A 93 4.38 5.71 -12.93
C LEU A 93 4.27 4.23 -12.60
N LEU A 94 5.35 3.64 -12.07
CA LEU A 94 5.37 2.25 -11.62
C LEU A 94 4.22 1.96 -10.65
N GLU A 95 4.00 2.82 -9.66
CA GLU A 95 2.88 2.70 -8.72
C GLU A 95 1.51 2.83 -9.40
N GLY A 96 1.32 3.81 -10.28
CA GLY A 96 0.06 3.97 -11.02
C GLY A 96 -0.26 2.80 -11.91
N TYR A 97 0.73 2.31 -12.66
CA TYR A 97 0.58 1.13 -13.50
C TYR A 97 0.20 -0.11 -12.69
N TYR A 98 0.76 -0.26 -11.49
CA TYR A 98 0.36 -1.34 -10.60
C TYR A 98 -1.11 -1.21 -10.16
N HIS A 99 -1.54 -0.01 -9.73
CA HIS A 99 -2.94 0.23 -9.34
C HIS A 99 -3.94 0.08 -10.48
N THR A 100 -3.49 0.24 -11.73
CA THR A 100 -4.30 0.06 -12.95
C THR A 100 -4.08 -1.29 -13.62
N SER A 101 -3.37 -2.22 -12.96
CA SER A 101 -3.10 -3.59 -13.43
C SER A 101 -2.37 -3.69 -14.79
N GLN A 102 -1.57 -2.67 -15.13
CA GLN A 102 -0.69 -2.65 -16.31
C GLN A 102 0.69 -3.22 -15.95
N PHE A 103 0.76 -4.53 -15.66
CA PHE A 103 1.94 -5.16 -15.06
C PHE A 103 3.17 -5.18 -15.97
N ASP A 104 2.99 -5.28 -17.28
CA ASP A 104 4.03 -5.11 -18.29
C ASP A 104 4.74 -3.74 -18.16
N LYS A 105 3.96 -2.69 -17.95
CA LYS A 105 4.49 -1.32 -17.75
C LYS A 105 5.13 -1.15 -16.37
N VAL A 106 4.64 -1.82 -15.33
CA VAL A 106 5.31 -1.85 -14.01
C VAL A 106 6.72 -2.41 -14.16
N ILE A 107 6.86 -3.55 -14.85
CA ILE A 107 8.14 -4.21 -15.12
C ILE A 107 9.06 -3.28 -15.91
N PHE A 108 8.56 -2.69 -17.00
CA PHE A 108 9.33 -1.74 -17.82
C PHE A 108 9.85 -0.55 -17.00
N CYS A 109 9.02 0.06 -16.15
CA CYS A 109 9.44 1.14 -15.27
C CYS A 109 10.47 0.67 -14.23
N ALA A 110 10.30 -0.51 -13.64
CA ALA A 110 11.20 -1.04 -12.63
C ALA A 110 12.61 -1.30 -13.20
N GLU A 111 12.70 -1.88 -14.40
CA GLU A 111 13.97 -2.18 -15.07
C GLU A 111 14.80 -0.91 -15.36
N LYS A 112 14.15 0.24 -15.56
CA LYS A 112 14.83 1.54 -15.72
C LYS A 112 15.52 2.01 -14.43
N ILE A 113 14.98 1.68 -13.27
CA ILE A 113 15.44 2.21 -11.97
C ILE A 113 16.11 1.16 -11.08
N VAL A 114 16.21 -0.10 -11.51
CA VAL A 114 16.77 -1.21 -10.72
C VAL A 114 18.20 -0.97 -10.25
N LYS A 115 18.97 -0.16 -10.99
CA LYS A 115 20.36 0.20 -10.66
C LYS A 115 20.46 1.34 -9.63
N ASN A 116 19.36 2.00 -9.31
CA ASN A 116 19.36 3.08 -8.34
C ASN A 116 19.55 2.51 -6.93
N THR A 117 20.40 3.18 -6.14
CA THR A 117 20.78 2.70 -4.80
C THR A 117 19.61 2.61 -3.83
N ASP A 118 18.57 3.42 -4.03
CA ASP A 118 17.35 3.47 -3.23
C ASP A 118 16.23 2.55 -3.73
N PHE A 119 16.49 1.72 -4.76
CA PHE A 119 15.51 0.75 -5.26
C PHE A 119 15.42 -0.48 -4.36
N LYS A 120 16.56 -0.96 -3.85
CA LYS A 120 16.63 -2.19 -3.05
C LYS A 120 15.82 -2.04 -1.75
N GLY A 121 14.90 -2.97 -1.52
CA GLY A 121 14.01 -2.99 -0.35
C GLY A 121 12.96 -1.87 -0.34
N SER A 122 12.78 -1.18 -1.48
CA SER A 122 11.75 -0.15 -1.63
C SER A 122 10.39 -0.73 -2.01
N ARG A 123 9.35 0.08 -1.85
CA ARG A 123 8.01 -0.22 -2.38
C ARG A 123 8.04 -0.47 -3.90
N SER A 124 8.87 0.24 -4.66
CA SER A 124 9.00 0.03 -6.11
C SER A 124 9.53 -1.37 -6.46
N GLN A 125 10.52 -1.88 -5.72
CA GLN A 125 10.99 -3.26 -5.91
C GLN A 125 9.93 -4.28 -5.51
N PHE A 126 9.19 -4.01 -4.44
CA PHE A 126 8.09 -4.87 -4.01
C PHE A 126 6.99 -4.97 -5.09
N LEU A 127 6.53 -3.84 -5.62
CA LEU A 127 5.55 -3.79 -6.72
C LEU A 127 6.09 -4.44 -8.00
N TYR A 128 7.39 -4.31 -8.28
CA TYR A 128 8.03 -5.02 -9.38
C TYR A 128 7.93 -6.54 -9.21
N GLY A 129 8.24 -7.05 -8.02
CA GLY A 129 8.08 -8.47 -7.70
C GLY A 129 6.64 -8.98 -7.84
N LEU A 130 5.64 -8.16 -7.46
CA LEU A 130 4.24 -8.51 -7.64
C LEU A 130 3.83 -8.52 -9.12
N ALA A 131 4.28 -7.55 -9.92
CA ALA A 131 4.02 -7.55 -11.36
C ALA A 131 4.65 -8.77 -12.06
N LEU A 132 5.89 -9.13 -11.70
CA LEU A 132 6.55 -10.34 -12.20
C LEU A 132 5.76 -11.61 -11.87
N LYS A 133 5.15 -11.68 -10.67
CA LYS A 133 4.28 -12.79 -10.28
C LYS A 133 3.05 -12.89 -11.20
N GLU A 134 2.38 -11.77 -11.47
CA GLU A 134 1.19 -11.75 -12.34
C GLU A 134 1.52 -12.15 -13.79
N GLU A 135 2.72 -11.80 -14.27
CA GLU A 135 3.24 -12.24 -15.58
C GLU A 135 3.83 -13.67 -15.57
N GLY A 136 3.65 -14.44 -14.49
CA GLY A 136 4.12 -15.83 -14.39
C GLY A 136 5.63 -16.01 -14.19
N ARG A 137 6.39 -14.92 -14.04
CA ARG A 137 7.85 -14.90 -13.79
C ARG A 137 8.17 -15.18 -12.32
N SER A 138 7.71 -16.33 -11.83
CA SER A 138 7.63 -16.61 -10.39
C SER A 138 8.97 -16.64 -9.65
N ASN A 139 10.07 -17.06 -10.28
CA ASN A 139 11.38 -17.09 -9.61
C ASN A 139 11.92 -15.66 -9.40
N GLU A 140 11.84 -14.83 -10.43
CA GLU A 140 12.25 -13.42 -10.37
C GLU A 140 11.37 -12.61 -9.42
N ALA A 141 10.07 -12.94 -9.35
CA ALA A 141 9.15 -12.38 -8.38
C ALA A 141 9.64 -12.59 -6.95
N GLU A 142 10.03 -13.83 -6.60
CA GLU A 142 10.51 -14.14 -5.26
C GLU A 142 11.77 -13.36 -4.89
N GLU A 143 12.76 -13.30 -5.80
CA GLU A 143 14.01 -12.57 -5.59
C GLU A 143 13.76 -11.10 -5.25
N ASN A 144 12.81 -10.47 -5.94
CA ASN A 144 12.47 -9.07 -5.71
C ASN A 144 11.62 -8.86 -4.46
N LEU A 145 10.66 -9.75 -4.18
CA LEU A 145 9.77 -9.62 -3.03
C LEU A 145 10.50 -9.80 -1.70
N ARG A 146 11.50 -10.70 -1.62
CA ARG A 146 12.22 -10.97 -0.36
C ARG A 146 12.95 -9.75 0.20
N SER A 147 13.31 -8.78 -0.63
CA SER A 147 14.01 -7.56 -0.17
C SER A 147 13.14 -6.66 0.72
N ILE A 148 11.82 -6.86 0.74
CA ILE A 148 10.90 -6.10 1.58
C ILE A 148 10.89 -6.56 3.05
N ASP A 149 11.42 -7.75 3.33
CA ASP A 149 11.47 -8.35 4.66
C ASP A 149 12.48 -7.64 5.55
N GLN A 150 12.01 -6.56 6.18
CA GLN A 150 12.77 -5.71 7.06
C GLN A 150 12.07 -5.65 8.42
N ARG A 151 12.84 -5.90 9.48
CA ARG A 151 12.31 -5.91 10.85
C ARG A 151 11.76 -4.55 11.24
N TYR A 152 10.67 -4.57 12.00
CA TYR A 152 9.95 -3.40 12.48
C TYR A 152 9.36 -2.49 11.40
N SER A 153 9.30 -2.93 10.15
CA SER A 153 8.73 -2.18 9.02
C SER A 153 7.90 -3.09 8.10
N ASN A 154 7.24 -2.48 7.12
CA ASN A 154 6.61 -3.17 5.98
C ASN A 154 5.62 -4.29 6.35
N TYR A 155 4.88 -4.17 7.45
CA TYR A 155 4.06 -5.27 7.98
C TYR A 155 3.04 -5.81 6.97
N GLU A 156 2.42 -4.94 6.17
CA GLU A 156 1.46 -5.32 5.13
C GLU A 156 2.16 -6.05 3.97
N GLU A 157 3.30 -5.52 3.52
CA GLU A 157 4.08 -6.11 2.43
C GLU A 157 4.72 -7.44 2.85
N ARG A 158 5.21 -7.55 4.09
CA ARG A 158 5.73 -8.79 4.68
C ARG A 158 4.65 -9.85 4.80
N TYR A 159 3.41 -9.46 5.12
CA TYR A 159 2.27 -10.38 5.10
C TYR A 159 1.98 -10.91 3.69
N VAL A 160 2.00 -10.03 2.67
CA VAL A 160 1.85 -10.43 1.26
C VAL A 160 2.99 -11.35 0.80
N LEU A 161 4.24 -11.06 1.19
CA LEU A 161 5.38 -11.94 0.93
C LEU A 161 5.16 -13.33 1.55
N ALA A 162 4.69 -13.41 2.80
CA ALA A 162 4.38 -14.70 3.44
C ALA A 162 3.29 -15.47 2.68
N GLN A 163 2.22 -14.80 2.23
CA GLN A 163 1.19 -15.42 1.39
C GLN A 163 1.76 -15.96 0.08
N PHE A 164 2.64 -15.18 -0.57
CA PHE A 164 3.33 -15.63 -1.77
C PHE A 164 4.18 -16.88 -1.51
N LEU A 165 4.96 -16.91 -0.43
CA LEU A 165 5.78 -18.06 -0.07
C LEU A 165 4.95 -19.32 0.22
N ILE A 166 3.80 -19.17 0.90
CA ILE A 166 2.85 -20.28 1.10
C ILE A 166 2.35 -20.83 -0.24
N SER A 167 2.00 -19.94 -1.19
CA SER A 167 1.56 -20.37 -2.53
C SER A 167 2.64 -21.15 -3.30
N LYS A 168 3.92 -20.98 -2.92
CA LYS A 168 5.07 -21.72 -3.45
C LYS A 168 5.43 -22.98 -2.65
N GLY A 169 4.66 -23.30 -1.61
CA GLY A 169 4.94 -24.41 -0.68
C GLY A 169 6.07 -24.14 0.31
N LYS A 170 6.58 -22.90 0.39
CA LYS A 170 7.66 -22.47 1.30
C LYS A 170 7.10 -22.08 2.67
N ASN A 171 6.39 -23.01 3.31
CA ASN A 171 5.66 -22.75 4.55
C ASN A 171 6.59 -22.42 5.73
N ILE A 172 7.82 -22.94 5.76
CA ILE A 172 8.80 -22.66 6.81
C ILE A 172 9.18 -21.18 6.79
N ASP A 173 9.64 -20.68 5.64
CA ASP A 173 9.99 -19.27 5.43
C ASP A 173 8.81 -18.34 5.73
N ALA A 174 7.60 -18.72 5.31
CA ALA A 174 6.41 -17.95 5.61
C ALA A 174 6.11 -17.89 7.12
N LYS A 175 6.24 -19.02 7.83
CA LYS A 175 6.04 -19.08 9.29
C LYS A 175 7.06 -18.22 10.04
N GLU A 176 8.30 -18.15 9.57
CA GLU A 176 9.33 -17.29 10.15
C GLU A 176 8.90 -15.82 10.09
N ILE A 177 8.55 -15.31 8.90
CA ILE A 177 8.10 -13.92 8.71
C ILE A 177 6.86 -13.62 9.56
N LEU A 178 5.86 -14.49 9.54
CA LEU A 178 4.62 -14.29 10.30
C LEU A 178 4.87 -14.28 11.81
N SER A 179 5.78 -15.12 12.30
CA SER A 179 6.17 -15.16 13.72
C SER A 179 6.90 -13.90 14.14
N GLU A 180 7.82 -13.40 13.30
CA GLU A 180 8.50 -12.12 13.54
C GLU A 180 7.50 -10.97 13.64
N ILE A 181 6.54 -10.86 12.70
CA ILE A 181 5.49 -9.82 12.76
C ILE A 181 4.70 -9.90 14.06
N ILE A 182 4.32 -11.11 14.51
CA ILE A 182 3.59 -11.29 15.77
C ILE A 182 4.43 -10.81 16.95
N LEU A 183 5.71 -11.18 17.01
CA LEU A 183 6.61 -10.80 18.08
C LEU A 183 6.81 -9.27 18.12
N GLU A 184 7.12 -8.66 16.97
CA GLU A 184 7.29 -7.21 16.84
C GLU A 184 6.02 -6.45 17.27
N SER A 185 4.83 -6.98 16.93
CA SER A 185 3.56 -6.34 17.27
C SER A 185 3.30 -6.22 18.78
N GLN A 186 3.91 -7.08 19.60
CA GLN A 186 3.77 -7.06 21.06
C GLN A 186 4.48 -5.83 21.66
N HIS A 187 5.50 -5.32 20.98
CA HIS A 187 6.33 -4.20 21.44
C HIS A 187 6.01 -2.88 20.74
N MET A 188 4.97 -2.83 19.90
CA MET A 188 4.55 -1.62 19.21
C MET A 188 4.00 -0.55 20.16
N SER A 189 4.27 0.72 19.82
CA SER A 189 3.60 1.87 20.43
C SER A 189 2.08 1.80 20.25
N LYS A 190 1.31 2.54 21.07
CA LYS A 190 -0.16 2.59 20.93
C LYS A 190 -0.59 3.03 19.52
N HIS A 191 0.09 4.02 18.95
CA HIS A 191 -0.18 4.49 17.59
C HIS A 191 0.05 3.39 16.55
N ASN A 192 1.20 2.72 16.58
CA ASN A 192 1.53 1.66 15.63
C ASN A 192 0.62 0.43 15.79
N ARG A 193 0.25 0.05 17.01
CA ARG A 193 -0.73 -1.02 17.25
C ARG A 193 -2.08 -0.71 16.62
N ASN A 194 -2.53 0.54 16.69
CA ASN A 194 -3.77 0.96 16.05
C ASN A 194 -3.63 0.94 14.52
N LYS A 195 -2.54 1.49 13.99
CA LYS A 195 -2.26 1.54 12.54
C LYS A 195 -2.22 0.14 11.92
N TYR A 196 -1.47 -0.79 12.52
CA TYR A 196 -1.23 -2.13 11.97
C TYR A 196 -2.15 -3.22 12.55
N ARG A 197 -3.24 -2.83 13.25
CA ARG A 197 -4.15 -3.79 13.88
C ARG A 197 -4.72 -4.81 12.89
N GLY A 198 -5.08 -4.34 11.70
CA GLY A 198 -5.66 -5.16 10.64
C GLY A 198 -4.72 -6.29 10.23
N VAL A 199 -3.55 -5.93 9.71
CA VAL A 199 -2.54 -6.91 9.25
C VAL A 199 -2.09 -7.86 10.36
N VAL A 200 -1.89 -7.39 11.59
CA VAL A 200 -1.49 -8.27 12.71
C VAL A 200 -2.57 -9.32 13.01
N ASN A 201 -3.85 -8.98 12.89
CA ASN A 201 -4.93 -9.95 13.06
C ASN A 201 -4.94 -10.98 11.92
N ASP A 202 -4.67 -10.56 10.69
CA ASP A 202 -4.65 -11.46 9.53
C ASP A 202 -3.43 -12.38 9.53
N VAL A 203 -2.28 -11.89 10.00
CA VAL A 203 -1.07 -12.69 10.29
C VAL A 203 -1.39 -13.79 11.31
N LYS A 204 -2.04 -13.45 12.42
CA LYS A 204 -2.43 -14.42 13.47
C LYS A 204 -3.37 -15.50 12.96
N LYS A 205 -4.30 -15.17 12.04
CA LYS A 205 -5.15 -16.17 11.41
C LYS A 205 -4.33 -17.06 10.47
N LEU A 206 -3.54 -16.44 9.60
CA LEU A 206 -2.80 -17.15 8.56
C LEU A 206 -1.82 -18.16 9.14
N ILE A 207 -1.05 -17.79 10.17
CA ILE A 207 -0.05 -18.70 10.78
C ILE A 207 -0.69 -19.96 11.38
N THR A 208 -1.96 -19.90 11.83
CA THR A 208 -2.68 -21.07 12.36
C THR A 208 -3.23 -21.98 11.27
N SER A 209 -3.28 -21.51 10.01
CA SER A 209 -3.83 -22.26 8.88
C SER A 209 -2.77 -23.02 8.06
N ILE A 210 -1.48 -22.86 8.40
CA ILE A 210 -0.34 -23.44 7.70
C ILE A 210 0.52 -24.29 8.63
#